data_AF-W5MM57-F1
#
_entry.id   AF-W5MM57-F1
#
_cell.length_a   1.000
_cell.length_b   1.000
_cell.length_c   1.000
_cell.angle_alpha   90.00
_cell.angle_beta   90.00
_cell.angle_gamma   90.00
#
_symmetry.space_group_name_H-M   'P 1'
#
loop_
_entity.id
_entity.type
_entity.pdbx_description
1 polymer ?
#
loop_
_entity_poly.entity_id
_entity_poly.type
_entity_poly.pdbx_seq_one_letter_code
_entity_poly.pdbx_strand_id
1 'polypeptide(L)'
;ETEPTEPGPLDCREEQYPCTRLYSVHKPCRQCLKSLCFYSLRRVYVVNKEVCVRTVCAHDELLRADLCRDHFTKCGVMALNGQCSSLGETCAKSCGAC
;
A
#
# COMPACT_ATOMS: atom_id res chain seq x y z
N GLU A 1 -9.86 23.80 33.04
CA GLU A 1 -10.23 22.48 32.49
C GLU A 1 -10.56 22.69 31.02
N THR A 2 -9.73 22.18 30.12
CA THR A 2 -9.95 22.24 28.68
C THR A 2 -10.52 20.90 28.26
N GLU A 3 -11.80 20.91 27.92
CA GLU A 3 -12.58 19.81 27.39
C GLU A 3 -11.90 19.24 26.11
N PRO A 4 -11.80 17.91 25.92
CA PRO A 4 -11.27 17.35 24.69
C PRO A 4 -12.29 17.61 23.57
N THR A 5 -12.00 18.59 22.71
CA THR A 5 -12.78 18.79 21.49
C THR A 5 -12.59 17.58 20.60
N GLU A 6 -13.61 16.73 20.49
CA GLU A 6 -13.71 15.68 19.47
C GLU A 6 -13.32 16.28 18.11
N PRO A 7 -12.33 15.71 17.39
CA PRO A 7 -11.99 16.21 16.06
C PRO A 7 -13.18 15.98 15.14
N GLY A 8 -13.85 17.07 14.79
CA GLY A 8 -15.06 17.04 13.96
C GLY A 8 -14.81 16.34 12.61
N PRO A 9 -15.86 15.83 11.96
CA PRO A 9 -15.81 15.00 10.74
C PRO A 9 -15.35 15.73 9.46
N LEU A 10 -14.60 16.84 9.59
CA LEU A 10 -14.32 17.79 8.52
C LEU A 10 -12.83 17.94 8.16
N ASP A 11 -11.91 17.23 8.82
CA ASP A 11 -10.46 17.36 8.53
C ASP A 11 -9.97 16.29 7.54
N CYS A 12 -10.75 16.10 6.47
CA CYS A 12 -10.39 15.23 5.35
C CYS A 12 -10.11 16.09 4.11
N ARG A 13 -8.98 15.86 3.44
CA ARG A 13 -8.62 16.53 2.18
C ARG A 13 -8.40 15.51 1.07
N GLU A 14 -8.69 15.92 -0.17
CA GLU A 14 -8.34 15.12 -1.34
C GLU A 14 -6.89 15.37 -1.74
N GLU A 15 -6.11 14.30 -1.82
CA GLU A 15 -4.73 14.34 -2.30
C GLU A 15 -4.60 13.60 -3.63
N GLN A 16 -3.90 14.24 -4.56
CA GLN A 16 -3.50 13.65 -5.82
C GLN A 16 -2.15 12.94 -5.66
N TYR A 17 -2.05 11.69 -6.13
CA TYR A 17 -0.81 10.92 -6.08
C TYR A 17 -0.56 10.17 -7.40
N PRO A 18 0.71 10.03 -7.80
CA PRO A 18 1.06 9.25 -8.98
C PRO A 18 0.76 7.77 -8.72
N CYS A 19 -0.06 7.17 -9.57
CA CYS A 19 -0.36 5.75 -9.54
C CYS A 19 -0.07 5.14 -10.91
N THR A 20 0.24 3.84 -10.92
CA THR A 20 0.49 3.09 -12.15
C THR A 20 -0.56 2.02 -12.31
N ARG A 21 -1.27 2.05 -13.42
CA ARG A 21 -2.23 1.00 -13.77
C ARG A 21 -1.65 0.07 -14.81
N LEU A 22 -1.72 -1.23 -14.51
CA LEU A 22 -1.24 -2.29 -15.39
C LEU A 22 -2.40 -2.81 -16.24
N TYR A 23 -2.25 -2.78 -17.55
CA TYR A 23 -3.20 -3.34 -18.49
C TYR A 23 -2.58 -4.54 -19.20
N SER A 24 -3.27 -5.68 -19.16
CA SER A 24 -2.92 -6.86 -19.96
C SER A 24 -3.60 -6.74 -21.31
N VAL A 25 -2.84 -6.40 -22.35
CA VAL A 25 -3.36 -6.24 -23.72
C VAL A 25 -2.80 -7.32 -24.64
N HIS A 26 -3.57 -7.73 -25.64
CA HIS A 26 -3.10 -8.64 -26.68
C HIS A 26 -2.58 -7.83 -27.86
N LYS A 27 -1.28 -7.96 -28.15
CA LYS A 27 -0.63 -7.34 -29.29
C LYS A 27 -0.60 -8.35 -30.46
N PRO A 28 -1.24 -8.03 -31.59
CA PRO A 28 -1.09 -8.82 -32.81
C PRO A 28 0.35 -8.73 -33.33
N CYS A 29 0.95 -9.89 -33.60
CA CYS A 29 2.26 -10.02 -34.20
C CYS A 29 2.09 -10.72 -35.54
N ARG A 30 2.54 -10.08 -36.61
CA ARG A 30 2.56 -10.66 -37.96
C ARG A 30 4.00 -11.07 -38.28
N GLN A 31 4.19 -12.34 -38.63
CA GLN A 31 5.46 -12.86 -39.13
C GLN A 31 5.24 -13.41 -40.54
N CYS A 32 5.98 -12.91 -41.52
CA CYS A 32 5.85 -13.34 -42.91
C CYS A 32 7.12 -14.03 -43.39
N LEU A 33 6.94 -15.11 -44.15
CA LEU A 33 7.98 -15.78 -44.91
C LEU A 33 7.51 -15.84 -46.36
N LYS A 34 8.08 -14.98 -47.22
CA LYS A 34 7.61 -14.77 -48.61
C LYS A 34 6.14 -14.34 -48.64
N SER A 35 5.27 -15.09 -49.33
CA SER A 35 3.83 -14.81 -49.46
C SER A 35 2.99 -15.37 -48.30
N LEU A 36 3.56 -16.19 -47.41
CA LEU A 36 2.85 -16.78 -46.29
C LEU A 36 3.08 -15.94 -45.03
N CYS A 37 2.00 -15.54 -44.36
CA CYS A 37 2.07 -14.79 -43.11
C CYS A 37 1.30 -15.50 -42.01
N PHE A 38 1.92 -15.56 -40.84
CA PHE A 38 1.33 -16.06 -39.61
C PHE A 38 1.00 -14.89 -38.70
N TYR A 39 -0.20 -14.93 -38.12
CA TYR A 39 -0.62 -14.00 -37.10
C TYR A 39 -0.65 -14.71 -35.76
N SER A 40 0.00 -14.11 -34.77
CA SER A 40 -0.05 -14.57 -33.39
C SER A 40 -0.50 -13.43 -32.48
N LEU A 41 -1.12 -13.78 -31.36
CA LEU A 41 -1.48 -12.83 -30.32
C LEU A 41 -0.52 -13.02 -29.15
N ARG A 42 0.28 -11.99 -28.86
CA ARG A 42 1.15 -11.99 -27.69
C ARG A 42 0.53 -11.13 -26.61
N ARG A 43 0.35 -11.69 -25.41
CA ARG A 43 -0.04 -10.89 -24.23
C ARG A 43 1.15 -10.01 -23.83
N VAL A 44 0.89 -8.72 -23.68
CA VAL A 44 1.86 -7.74 -23.19
C VAL A 44 1.22 -6.90 -22.09
N TYR A 45 2.06 -6.42 -21.17
CA TYR A 45 1.60 -5.58 -20.06
C TYR A 45 2.01 -4.14 -20.32
N VAL A 46 1.04 -3.25 -20.35
CA VAL A 46 1.24 -1.81 -20.56
C VAL A 46 0.99 -1.11 -19.24
N VAL A 47 1.94 -0.26 -18.84
CA VAL A 47 1.82 0.57 -17.64
C VAL A 47 1.36 1.96 -18.06
N ASN A 48 0.23 2.42 -17.53
CA ASN A 48 -0.17 3.83 -17.65
C ASN A 48 0.20 4.55 -16.35
N LYS A 49 0.85 5.70 -16.45
CA LYS A 49 1.09 6.60 -15.30
C LYS A 49 -0.09 7.55 -15.25
N GLU A 50 -0.91 7.43 -14.21
CA GLU A 50 -2.07 8.29 -14.00
C GLU A 50 -1.96 8.98 -12.63
N VAL A 51 -2.73 10.06 -12.46
CA VAL A 51 -2.84 10.74 -11.17
C VAL A 51 -4.13 10.27 -10.53
N CYS A 52 -4.01 9.48 -9.46
CA CYS A 52 -5.14 9.03 -8.67
C CYS A 52 -5.46 10.08 -7.60
N VAL A 53 -6.73 10.12 -7.17
CA VAL A 53 -7.17 10.89 -6.01
C VAL A 53 -7.49 9.96 -4.85
N ARG A 54 -7.09 10.36 -3.65
CA ARG A 54 -7.38 9.67 -2.40
C ARG A 54 -7.83 10.70 -1.37
N THR A 55 -8.83 10.36 -0.56
CA THR A 55 -9.18 11.15 0.63
C THR A 55 -8.21 10.81 1.75
N VAL A 56 -7.62 11.82 2.37
CA VAL A 56 -6.75 11.71 3.54
C VAL A 56 -7.42 12.42 4.70
N CYS A 57 -7.68 11.70 5.78
CA CYS A 57 -8.28 12.24 6.99
C CYS A 57 -7.25 12.30 8.12
N ALA A 58 -7.30 13.33 8.96
CA ALA A 58 -6.37 13.50 10.08
C ALA A 58 -6.32 12.28 11.03
N HIS A 59 -7.47 11.63 11.26
CA HIS A 59 -7.52 10.39 12.06
C HIS A 59 -6.77 9.22 11.40
N ASP A 60 -6.85 9.07 10.08
CA ASP A 60 -6.13 8.04 9.34
C ASP A 60 -4.61 8.28 9.33
N GLU A 61 -4.18 9.54 9.30
CA GLU A 61 -2.76 9.89 9.43
C GLU A 61 -2.21 9.54 10.81
N LEU A 62 -2.97 9.83 11.87
CA LEU A 62 -2.61 9.45 13.23
C LEU A 62 -2.56 7.92 13.38
N LEU A 63 -3.55 7.20 12.88
CA LEU A 63 -3.57 5.73 12.91
C LEU A 63 -2.38 5.13 12.14
N ARG A 64 -2.05 5.66 10.97
CA ARG A 64 -0.88 5.22 10.20
C ARG A 64 0.43 5.56 10.91
N ALA A 65 0.51 6.71 11.59
CA ALA A 65 1.66 7.10 12.38
C ALA A 65 1.84 6.19 13.60
N ASP A 66 0.75 5.81 14.28
CA ASP A 66 0.78 4.84 15.38
C ASP A 66 1.21 3.45 14.90
N LEU A 67 0.69 2.95 13.77
CA LEU A 67 1.13 1.70 13.16
C LEU A 67 2.61 1.73 12.74
N CYS A 68 3.08 2.84 12.18
CA CYS A 68 4.49 3.06 11.85
C CYS A 68 5.34 3.06 13.13
N ARG A 69 4.90 3.80 14.16
CA ARG A 69 5.57 3.86 15.46
C ARG A 69 5.69 2.45 16.03
N ASP A 70 4.61 1.69 16.05
CA ASP A 70 4.60 0.31 16.53
C ASP A 70 5.54 -0.57 15.71
N HIS A 71 5.45 -0.57 14.38
CA HIS A 71 6.28 -1.38 13.50
C HIS A 71 7.79 -1.09 13.63
N PHE A 72 8.18 0.17 13.87
CA PHE A 72 9.58 0.57 14.00
C PHE A 72 10.06 0.73 15.45
N THR A 73 9.20 0.50 16.46
CA THR A 73 9.67 0.38 17.85
C THR A 73 10.58 -0.84 17.99
N LYS A 74 11.47 -0.82 18.99
CA LYS A 74 12.26 -2.00 19.36
C LYS A 74 11.38 -3.24 19.54
N CYS A 75 10.21 -3.10 20.16
CA CYS A 75 9.24 -4.18 20.32
C CYS A 75 8.64 -4.64 18.98
N GLY A 76 8.17 -3.75 18.11
CA GLY A 76 7.52 -4.14 16.86
C GLY A 76 8.48 -4.65 15.79
N VAL A 77 9.73 -4.16 15.74
CA VAL A 77 10.78 -4.73 14.89
C VAL A 77 11.08 -6.17 15.33
N MET A 78 11.15 -6.42 16.64
CA MET A 78 11.36 -7.76 17.18
C MET A 78 10.15 -8.66 16.91
N ALA A 79 8.92 -8.14 17.00
CA ALA A 79 7.71 -8.87 16.66
C ALA A 79 7.66 -9.27 15.18
N LEU A 80 8.01 -8.36 14.28
CA LEU A 80 8.10 -8.62 12.84
C LEU A 80 9.16 -9.68 12.51
N ASN A 81 10.29 -9.66 13.21
CA ASN A 81 11.38 -10.63 13.04
C ASN A 81 11.13 -11.97 13.75
N GLY A 82 9.94 -12.18 14.34
CA GLY A 82 9.58 -13.43 15.03
C GLY A 82 10.31 -13.63 16.37
N GLN A 83 10.83 -12.57 16.97
CA GLN A 83 11.62 -12.61 18.21
C GLN A 83 10.76 -12.32 19.46
N CYS A 84 9.43 -12.47 19.38
CA CYS A 84 8.51 -12.22 20.50
C CYS A 84 8.83 -13.05 21.75
N SER A 85 9.39 -14.25 21.60
CA SER A 85 9.71 -15.14 22.72
C SER A 85 10.87 -14.67 23.61
N SER A 86 11.70 -13.72 23.13
CA SER A 86 12.88 -13.26 23.89
C SER A 86 12.63 -11.98 24.71
N LEU A 87 11.47 -11.33 24.59
CA LEU A 87 11.17 -10.07 25.27
C LEU A 87 10.29 -10.20 26.52
N GLY A 88 9.87 -11.42 26.91
CA GLY A 88 9.00 -11.61 28.07
C GLY A 88 7.76 -10.70 28.02
N GLU A 89 7.30 -10.20 29.15
CA GLU A 89 6.12 -9.31 29.22
C GLU A 89 6.39 -7.89 28.67
N THR A 90 7.65 -7.51 28.44
CA THR A 90 8.01 -6.11 28.10
C THR A 90 7.49 -5.64 26.74
N CYS A 91 7.18 -6.57 25.82
CA CYS A 91 6.63 -6.26 24.50
C CYS A 91 5.36 -7.06 24.19
N ALA A 92 4.62 -7.48 25.22
CA ALA A 92 3.40 -8.28 25.10
C ALA A 92 2.40 -7.69 24.08
N LYS A 93 2.15 -6.37 24.15
CA LYS A 93 1.23 -5.66 23.25
C LYS A 93 1.63 -5.74 21.78
N SER A 94 2.91 -5.51 21.44
CA SER A 94 3.40 -5.57 20.05
C SER A 94 3.44 -7.00 19.50
N CYS A 95 3.47 -7.99 20.39
CA CYS A 95 3.44 -9.42 20.05
C CYS A 95 2.03 -10.01 20.00
N GLY A 96 0.98 -9.18 20.10
CA GLY A 96 -0.41 -9.61 20.01
C GLY A 96 -0.92 -10.34 21.26
N ALA A 97 -0.23 -10.22 22.40
CA ALA A 97 -0.79 -10.65 23.68
C ALA A 97 -1.72 -9.55 24.22
N CYS A 98 -3.00 -9.92 24.43
CA CYS A 98 -4.02 -9.07 25.04
C CYS A 98 -3.78 -8.87 26.54
#